data_AF-A0A950PMH5-F1
#
_entry.id   AF-A0A950PMH5-F1
#
_cell.length_a   1.000
_cell.length_b   1.000
_cell.length_c   1.000
_cell.angle_alpha   90.00
_cell.angle_beta   90.00
_cell.angle_gamma   90.00
#
_symmetry.space_group_name_H-M   'P 1'
#
loop_
_entity.id
_entity.type
_entity.pdbx_description
1 polymer ?
#
loop_
_entity_poly.entity_id
_entity_poly.type
_entity_poly.pdbx_seq_one_letter_code
_entity_poly.pdbx_strand_id
1 'polypeptide(L)'
;METGEAAQAAAVRELSEETGLTARVEDAHIVTILHDDRGDVRRVTAVVRVTTWDGQPELREPHRFSRWEWHDLHTLASLGKIFAPSAQTLAAVWPGVLPGLPPVHSYPCASTIPPVAGEPAEAVRLRAKMADTVISKGWAPSPRVQAALRAVSRHRFVPEAPLETAYHDDLAVVTVRESAETALSSVSAAWLQADMIEQLRLEPGMTVLEVGSGGYNAELLAHVLGDRGRVITVDVDRFVVHRTRRLCAEAGSGRVMAVLGDGGLGAPVHVPADGFDGVMITHNAVDIAPAWREQLAQGARLVVPLEMGGYTRSITLVRRGDVLHAEHWTYCGFVRDRGAAARTAPAVRLADGDVTVRWEDGAPGDTAGLEEALRGPRHEISTGLVVPGMFNFETLQVYAATTLPGFCRLAALEGSKLVAQQDAPAMLADGSLAYLTHIKIKDGPAPADRRYEFFIHAYGPAAAELAERFAACVHSWDRDVRESGYPPMSVHPAGTPDDQLPAGDVLDKPSARLVFQWPGRTPSTGEDLSVASPVQEAV
;
A
#
# COMPACT_ATOMS: atom_id res chain seq x y z
N MET A 1 33.88 -19.70 -24.96
CA MET A 1 32.98 -20.28 -25.97
C MET A 1 33.83 -20.75 -27.12
N GLU A 2 33.75 -22.04 -27.42
CA GLU A 2 34.42 -22.62 -28.58
C GLU A 2 33.66 -22.29 -29.87
N THR A 3 34.34 -22.38 -31.01
CA THR A 3 33.74 -22.08 -32.32
C THR A 3 32.61 -23.07 -32.61
N GLY A 4 31.38 -22.57 -32.79
CA GLY A 4 30.18 -23.38 -33.05
C GLY A 4 29.43 -23.82 -31.79
N GLU A 5 29.91 -23.47 -30.60
CA GLU A 5 29.28 -23.81 -29.32
C GLU A 5 28.20 -22.78 -28.94
N ALA A 6 27.03 -23.24 -28.52
CA ALA A 6 25.99 -22.38 -27.95
C ALA A 6 26.37 -21.94 -26.52
N ALA A 7 25.94 -20.75 -26.08
CA ALA A 7 26.30 -20.25 -24.75
C ALA A 7 25.81 -21.16 -23.60
N GLN A 8 24.67 -21.84 -23.78
CA GLN A 8 24.18 -22.84 -22.83
C GLN A 8 25.13 -24.04 -22.73
N ALA A 9 25.58 -24.56 -23.87
CA ALA A 9 26.50 -25.71 -23.91
C ALA A 9 27.85 -25.34 -23.30
N ALA A 10 28.34 -24.13 -23.61
CA ALA A 10 29.54 -23.59 -22.98
C ALA A 10 29.40 -23.52 -21.47
N ALA A 11 28.31 -22.95 -20.95
CA ALA A 11 28.09 -22.84 -19.51
C ALA A 11 28.03 -24.20 -18.81
N VAL A 12 27.38 -25.20 -19.42
CA VAL A 12 27.31 -26.57 -18.86
C VAL A 12 28.68 -27.25 -18.87
N ARG A 13 29.47 -27.09 -19.94
CA ARG A 13 30.82 -27.63 -20.03
C ARG A 13 31.74 -27.00 -18.99
N GLU A 14 31.80 -25.66 -18.94
CA GLU A 14 32.64 -24.92 -17.98
C GLU A 14 32.22 -25.25 -16.53
N LEU A 15 30.92 -25.37 -16.24
CA LEU A 15 30.43 -25.81 -14.92
C LEU A 15 31.04 -27.16 -14.52
N SER A 16 31.03 -28.13 -15.44
CA SER A 16 31.62 -29.45 -15.18
C SER A 16 33.14 -29.42 -15.07
N GLU A 17 33.82 -28.65 -15.91
CA GLU A 17 35.29 -28.57 -15.95
C GLU A 17 35.84 -27.86 -14.72
N GLU A 18 35.21 -26.76 -14.29
CA GLU A 18 35.70 -25.93 -13.19
C GLU A 18 35.26 -26.46 -11.81
N THR A 19 34.02 -26.97 -11.70
CA THR A 19 33.40 -27.32 -10.41
C THR A 19 33.14 -28.80 -10.20
N GLY A 20 33.18 -29.63 -11.25
CA GLY A 20 32.74 -31.03 -11.19
C GLY A 20 31.23 -31.23 -11.13
N LEU A 21 30.43 -30.16 -11.07
CA LEU A 21 28.98 -30.23 -11.15
C LEU A 21 28.53 -30.51 -12.58
N THR A 22 27.55 -31.39 -12.75
CA THR A 22 27.02 -31.74 -14.07
C THR A 22 25.61 -31.20 -14.23
N ALA A 23 25.26 -30.77 -15.44
CA ALA A 23 23.92 -30.30 -15.77
C ALA A 23 23.57 -30.71 -17.20
N ARG A 24 22.29 -30.70 -17.55
CA ARG A 24 21.85 -30.92 -18.93
C ARG A 24 21.72 -29.56 -19.63
N VAL A 25 22.02 -29.51 -20.92
CA VAL A 25 21.97 -28.25 -21.70
C VAL A 25 20.55 -27.68 -21.74
N GLU A 26 19.53 -28.55 -21.74
CA GLU A 26 18.12 -28.15 -21.64
C GLU A 26 17.75 -27.45 -20.32
N ASP A 27 18.54 -27.63 -19.26
CA ASP A 27 18.33 -27.00 -17.96
C ASP A 27 19.16 -25.70 -17.80
N ALA A 28 19.90 -25.30 -18.85
CA ALA A 28 20.71 -24.09 -18.90
C ALA A 28 20.02 -23.02 -19.77
N HIS A 29 19.71 -21.87 -19.17
CA HIS A 29 18.92 -20.81 -19.81
C HIS A 29 19.69 -19.51 -19.87
N ILE A 30 19.78 -18.90 -21.06
CA ILE A 30 20.35 -17.57 -21.21
C ILE A 30 19.34 -16.55 -20.71
N VAL A 31 19.70 -15.82 -19.66
CA VAL A 31 18.86 -14.79 -19.02
C VAL A 31 19.01 -13.46 -19.74
N THR A 32 20.25 -13.03 -19.96
CA THR A 32 20.56 -11.77 -20.63
C THR A 32 21.96 -11.81 -21.22
N ILE A 33 22.19 -10.99 -22.24
CA ILE A 33 23.53 -10.66 -22.71
C ILE A 33 23.92 -9.30 -22.16
N LEU A 34 25.04 -9.23 -21.46
CA LEU A 34 25.60 -8.01 -20.92
C LEU A 34 26.72 -7.51 -21.84
N HIS A 35 26.74 -6.21 -22.08
CA HIS A 35 27.80 -5.52 -22.81
C HIS A 35 28.35 -4.38 -21.95
N ASP A 36 29.62 -4.50 -21.55
CA ASP A 36 30.34 -3.50 -20.75
C ASP A 36 31.68 -3.11 -21.38
N ASP A 37 32.08 -1.85 -21.12
CA ASP A 37 33.35 -1.26 -21.56
C ASP A 37 34.24 -0.95 -20.34
N ARG A 38 34.53 -1.98 -19.53
CA ARG A 38 35.32 -1.85 -18.30
C ARG A 38 36.81 -2.04 -18.54
N GLY A 39 37.55 -0.93 -18.48
CA GLY A 39 39.00 -0.89 -18.72
C GLY A 39 39.32 -0.91 -20.21
N ASP A 40 40.50 -1.37 -20.60
CA ASP A 40 40.92 -1.45 -22.02
C ASP A 40 40.28 -2.61 -22.80
N VAL A 41 39.28 -3.30 -22.22
CA VAL A 41 38.69 -4.52 -22.78
C VAL A 41 37.16 -4.42 -22.80
N ARG A 42 36.60 -4.43 -24.01
CA ARG A 42 35.16 -4.58 -24.25
C ARG A 42 34.76 -6.04 -24.05
N ARG A 43 33.75 -6.27 -23.21
CA ARG A 43 33.26 -7.62 -22.90
C ARG A 43 31.80 -7.79 -23.30
N VAL A 44 31.51 -8.96 -23.85
CA VAL A 44 30.15 -9.47 -24.03
C VAL A 44 30.01 -10.70 -23.14
N THR A 45 29.11 -10.64 -22.17
CA THR A 45 28.92 -11.71 -21.19
C THR A 45 27.54 -12.33 -21.38
N ALA A 46 27.48 -13.61 -21.67
CA ALA A 46 26.22 -14.36 -21.66
C ALA A 46 25.93 -14.83 -20.24
N VAL A 47 24.83 -14.33 -19.66
CA VAL A 47 24.39 -14.76 -18.33
C VAL A 47 23.55 -16.02 -18.48
N VAL A 48 24.11 -17.16 -18.08
CA VAL A 48 23.43 -18.46 -18.14
C VAL A 48 23.05 -18.91 -16.74
N ARG A 49 21.78 -19.26 -16.57
CA ARG A 49 21.24 -19.84 -15.35
C ARG A 49 21.01 -21.33 -15.53
N VAL A 50 21.64 -22.13 -14.69
CA VAL A 50 21.43 -23.58 -14.63
C VAL A 50 20.38 -23.86 -13.56
N THR A 51 19.30 -24.56 -13.93
CA THR A 51 18.14 -24.79 -13.05
C THR A 51 18.18 -26.13 -12.32
N THR A 52 18.84 -27.12 -12.92
CA THR A 52 19.04 -28.46 -12.35
C THR A 52 20.48 -28.88 -12.58
N TRP A 53 21.13 -29.41 -11.54
CA TRP A 53 22.48 -29.95 -11.60
C TRP A 53 22.64 -31.11 -10.61
N ASP A 54 23.69 -31.91 -10.81
CA ASP A 54 24.07 -33.03 -9.96
C ASP A 54 25.55 -32.92 -9.54
N GLY A 55 25.91 -33.56 -8.43
CA GLY A 55 27.26 -33.57 -7.87
C GLY A 55 27.46 -32.65 -6.68
N GLN A 56 28.70 -32.56 -6.22
CA GLN A 56 29.18 -31.61 -5.22
C GLN A 56 30.36 -30.83 -5.79
N PRO A 57 30.54 -29.54 -5.43
CA PRO A 57 31.66 -28.77 -5.94
C PRO A 57 33.00 -29.39 -5.51
N GLU A 58 33.86 -29.62 -6.49
CA GLU A 58 35.21 -30.15 -6.32
C GLU A 58 36.21 -29.24 -7.02
N LEU A 59 37.41 -29.10 -6.45
CA LEU A 59 38.47 -28.29 -7.05
C LEU A 59 39.13 -29.05 -8.22
N ARG A 60 38.55 -28.94 -9.41
CA ARG A 60 39.03 -29.63 -10.62
C ARG A 60 40.22 -28.95 -11.30
N GLU A 61 40.30 -27.62 -11.20
CA GLU A 61 41.42 -26.83 -11.74
C GLU A 61 42.19 -26.10 -10.63
N PRO A 62 43.00 -26.80 -9.80
CA PRO A 62 43.70 -26.22 -8.65
C PRO A 62 44.77 -25.17 -9.03
N HIS A 63 45.08 -25.05 -10.32
CA HIS A 63 45.99 -24.03 -10.85
C HIS A 63 45.28 -22.71 -11.22
N ARG A 64 43.94 -22.71 -11.26
CA ARG A 64 43.11 -21.51 -11.53
C ARG A 64 42.27 -21.08 -10.34
N PHE A 65 41.79 -22.04 -9.56
CA PHE A 65 40.93 -21.80 -8.41
C PHE A 65 41.60 -22.30 -7.12
N SER A 66 41.25 -21.69 -5.98
CA SER A 66 41.74 -22.10 -4.66
C SER A 66 40.77 -23.02 -3.93
N ARG A 67 39.46 -22.78 -4.09
CA ARG A 67 38.37 -23.56 -3.48
C ARG A 67 37.03 -23.21 -4.15
N TRP A 68 36.04 -24.06 -3.93
CA TRP A 68 34.63 -23.78 -4.19
C TRP A 68 33.89 -23.69 -2.86
N GLU A 69 33.03 -22.68 -2.72
CA GLU A 69 32.22 -22.45 -1.53
C GLU A 69 30.79 -22.10 -1.95
N TRP A 70 29.83 -22.64 -1.21
CA TRP A 70 28.44 -22.19 -1.32
C TRP A 70 28.25 -20.95 -0.46
N HIS A 71 27.74 -19.89 -1.06
CA HIS A 71 27.38 -18.67 -0.37
C HIS A 71 25.89 -18.44 -0.48
N ASP A 72 25.29 -18.07 0.65
CA ASP A 72 23.96 -17.50 0.63
C ASP A 72 24.00 -16.14 -0.08
N LEU A 73 22.97 -15.84 -0.87
CA LEU A 73 22.89 -14.64 -1.70
C LEU A 73 23.14 -13.36 -0.88
N HIS A 74 22.66 -13.30 0.35
CA HIS A 74 22.78 -12.12 1.22
C HIS A 74 24.17 -11.94 1.81
N THR A 75 25.00 -12.99 1.79
CA THR A 75 26.38 -12.93 2.26
C THR A 75 27.33 -12.40 1.20
N LEU A 76 26.90 -12.31 -0.07
CA LEU A 76 27.78 -11.94 -1.19
C LEU A 76 28.43 -10.57 -1.03
N ALA A 77 27.70 -9.58 -0.50
CA ALA A 77 28.25 -8.24 -0.25
C ALA A 77 29.38 -8.25 0.80
N SER A 78 29.45 -9.27 1.64
CA SER A 78 30.47 -9.43 2.69
C SER A 78 31.75 -10.13 2.21
N LEU A 79 31.74 -10.73 1.01
CA LEU A 79 32.86 -11.51 0.47
C LEU A 79 34.01 -10.66 -0.07
N GLY A 80 33.89 -9.33 0.01
CA GLY A 80 34.89 -8.37 -0.47
C GLY A 80 34.79 -8.13 -1.98
N LYS A 81 35.95 -8.04 -2.66
CA LYS A 81 36.00 -7.66 -4.08
C LYS A 81 35.63 -8.84 -4.98
N ILE A 82 34.46 -8.78 -5.59
CA ILE A 82 34.01 -9.75 -6.60
C ILE A 82 34.49 -9.31 -7.99
N PHE A 83 34.86 -10.27 -8.83
CA PHE A 83 35.22 -10.01 -10.23
C PHE A 83 34.07 -9.33 -10.97
N ALA A 84 34.33 -8.19 -11.63
CA ALA A 84 33.27 -7.30 -12.10
C ALA A 84 32.25 -7.95 -13.05
N PRO A 85 32.65 -8.75 -14.07
CA PRO A 85 31.70 -9.50 -14.90
C PRO A 85 30.84 -10.46 -14.07
N SER A 86 31.41 -11.17 -13.09
CA SER A 86 30.64 -12.03 -12.19
C SER A 86 29.67 -11.21 -11.35
N ALA A 87 30.09 -10.07 -10.82
CA ALA A 87 29.22 -9.17 -10.05
C ALA A 87 28.08 -8.59 -10.91
N GLN A 88 28.34 -8.26 -12.18
CA GLN A 88 27.32 -7.81 -13.12
C GLN A 88 26.35 -8.93 -13.51
N THR A 89 26.84 -10.16 -13.70
CA THR A 89 26.01 -11.36 -13.87
C THR A 89 25.12 -11.60 -12.66
N LEU A 90 25.69 -11.55 -11.46
CA LEU A 90 24.95 -11.64 -10.20
C LEU A 90 23.92 -10.52 -10.08
N ALA A 91 24.25 -9.28 -10.47
CA ALA A 91 23.31 -8.16 -10.45
C ALA A 91 22.25 -8.23 -11.55
N ALA A 92 22.52 -8.90 -12.67
CA ALA A 92 21.54 -9.14 -13.72
C ALA A 92 20.49 -10.18 -13.29
N VAL A 93 20.88 -11.15 -12.46
CA VAL A 93 19.98 -12.16 -11.89
C VAL A 93 19.35 -11.66 -10.57
N TRP A 94 20.13 -10.98 -9.73
CA TRP A 94 19.77 -10.47 -8.40
C TRP A 94 20.20 -8.99 -8.23
N PRO A 95 19.47 -8.04 -8.85
CA PRO A 95 19.78 -6.62 -8.75
C PRO A 95 19.77 -6.13 -7.30
N GLY A 96 20.78 -5.35 -6.92
CA GLY A 96 20.86 -4.73 -5.59
C GLY A 96 21.59 -5.54 -4.52
N VAL A 97 21.90 -6.83 -4.77
CA VAL A 97 22.70 -7.65 -3.84
C VAL A 97 24.12 -7.11 -3.68
N LEU A 98 24.69 -6.54 -4.75
CA LEU A 98 26.00 -5.93 -4.76
C LEU A 98 25.87 -4.43 -5.07
N PRO A 99 26.13 -3.53 -4.10
CA PRO A 99 26.00 -2.09 -4.31
C PRO A 99 27.17 -1.51 -5.12
N GLY A 100 26.94 -0.36 -5.75
CA GLY A 100 28.00 0.46 -6.38
C GLY A 100 28.57 -0.10 -7.68
N LEU A 101 27.85 -0.99 -8.36
CA LEU A 101 28.30 -1.57 -9.62
C LEU A 101 28.25 -0.58 -10.79
N PRO A 102 29.15 -0.74 -11.79
CA PRO A 102 28.98 -0.13 -13.11
C PRO A 102 27.58 -0.19 -13.69
N PRO A 103 27.16 0.83 -14.45
CA PRO A 103 26.17 0.60 -15.48
C PRO A 103 26.73 -0.39 -16.52
N VAL A 104 25.87 -1.28 -17.00
CA VAL A 104 26.12 -2.24 -18.08
C VAL A 104 24.91 -2.27 -19.01
N HIS A 105 25.14 -2.40 -20.31
CA HIS A 105 24.03 -2.58 -21.23
C HIS A 105 23.55 -4.02 -21.17
N SER A 106 22.28 -4.22 -20.85
CA SER A 106 21.65 -5.54 -20.72
C SER A 106 20.67 -5.74 -21.87
N TYR A 107 20.79 -6.88 -22.54
CA TYR A 107 19.91 -7.33 -23.62
C TYR A 107 19.17 -8.59 -23.17
N PRO A 108 17.96 -8.44 -22.60
CA PRO A 108 17.18 -9.56 -22.09
C PRO A 108 16.92 -10.58 -23.21
N CYS A 109 17.14 -11.86 -22.92
CA CYS A 109 16.82 -12.92 -23.85
C CYS A 109 15.39 -13.40 -23.60
N ALA A 110 14.57 -13.42 -24.65
CA ALA A 110 13.17 -13.87 -24.59
C ALA A 110 13.10 -15.40 -24.43
N SER A 111 13.33 -15.89 -23.22
CA SER A 111 13.00 -17.25 -22.83
C SER A 111 12.20 -17.22 -21.53
N THR A 112 11.17 -18.07 -21.44
CA THR A 112 10.49 -18.35 -20.18
C THR A 112 11.49 -19.07 -19.28
N ILE A 113 12.15 -18.32 -18.40
CA ILE A 113 13.08 -18.89 -17.42
C ILE A 113 12.26 -19.82 -16.52
N PRO A 114 12.62 -21.10 -16.37
CA PRO A 114 11.90 -21.96 -15.45
C PRO A 114 11.98 -21.39 -14.03
N PRO A 115 10.91 -21.50 -13.23
CA PRO A 115 10.96 -21.08 -11.85
C PRO A 115 12.11 -21.80 -11.13
N VAL A 116 12.72 -21.14 -10.15
CA VAL A 116 13.72 -21.82 -9.29
C VAL A 116 13.06 -23.07 -8.72
N ALA A 117 13.58 -24.26 -9.04
CA ALA A 117 13.07 -25.50 -8.48
C ALA A 117 13.42 -25.57 -7.00
N GLY A 118 12.46 -26.01 -6.18
CA GLY A 118 12.63 -26.14 -4.75
C GLY A 118 12.38 -24.85 -3.95
N GLU A 119 11.75 -25.03 -2.81
CA GLU A 119 11.60 -24.02 -1.78
C GLU A 119 12.19 -24.60 -0.48
N PRO A 120 12.93 -23.80 0.32
CA PRO A 120 13.40 -24.28 1.61
C PRO A 120 12.23 -24.85 2.42
N ALA A 121 12.42 -26.02 3.04
CA ALA A 121 11.36 -26.66 3.83
C ALA A 121 10.80 -25.72 4.91
N GLU A 122 11.64 -24.84 5.45
CA GLU A 122 11.25 -23.79 6.38
C GLU A 122 10.29 -22.78 5.75
N ALA A 123 10.58 -22.32 4.52
CA ALA A 123 9.73 -21.39 3.80
C ALA A 123 8.35 -22.01 3.48
N VAL A 124 8.30 -23.30 3.12
CA VAL A 124 7.03 -24.04 2.93
C VAL A 124 6.23 -24.07 4.24
N ARG A 125 6.89 -24.40 5.35
CA ARG A 125 6.25 -24.48 6.68
C ARG A 125 5.72 -23.12 7.12
N LEU A 126 6.50 -22.06 6.96
CA LEU A 126 6.11 -20.70 7.31
C LEU A 126 4.98 -20.19 6.41
N ARG A 127 4.99 -20.49 5.10
CA ARG A 127 3.86 -20.18 4.22
C ARG A 127 2.57 -20.84 4.69
N ALA A 128 2.61 -22.14 4.99
CA ALA A 128 1.44 -22.87 5.47
C ALA A 128 0.90 -22.25 6.77
N LYS A 129 1.78 -21.97 7.73
CA LYS A 129 1.41 -21.31 8.99
C LYS A 129 0.80 -19.92 8.78
N MET A 130 1.40 -19.09 7.91
CA MET A 130 0.89 -17.78 7.55
C MET A 130 -0.51 -17.89 6.94
N ALA A 131 -0.68 -18.76 5.94
CA ALA A 131 -1.96 -19.00 5.30
C ALA A 131 -3.03 -19.47 6.30
N ASP A 132 -2.71 -20.44 7.15
CA ASP A 132 -3.66 -20.95 8.16
C ASP A 132 -4.03 -19.86 9.19
N THR A 133 -3.10 -18.98 9.54
CA THR A 133 -3.39 -17.83 10.42
C THR A 133 -4.32 -16.83 9.75
N VAL A 134 -4.05 -16.45 8.51
CA VAL A 134 -4.92 -15.55 7.72
C VAL A 134 -6.32 -16.14 7.54
N ILE A 135 -6.41 -17.43 7.20
CA ILE A 135 -7.66 -18.15 6.98
C ILE A 135 -8.48 -18.29 8.27
N SER A 136 -7.85 -18.69 9.37
CA SER A 136 -8.54 -18.88 10.66
C SER A 136 -9.07 -17.58 11.26
N LYS A 137 -8.44 -16.43 10.94
CA LYS A 137 -8.95 -15.10 11.29
C LYS A 137 -10.10 -14.62 10.39
N GLY A 138 -10.48 -15.38 9.37
CA GLY A 138 -11.62 -15.07 8.50
C GLY A 138 -11.31 -14.15 7.31
N TRP A 139 -10.05 -13.82 7.06
CA TRP A 139 -9.65 -12.90 5.98
C TRP A 139 -9.64 -13.51 4.57
N ALA A 140 -9.79 -14.84 4.47
CA ALA A 140 -9.77 -15.57 3.20
C ALA A 140 -10.85 -16.69 3.16
N PRO A 141 -12.15 -16.35 3.19
CA PRO A 141 -13.22 -17.33 3.18
C PRO A 141 -13.28 -18.19 1.90
N SER A 142 -12.82 -17.69 0.75
CA SER A 142 -12.96 -18.36 -0.55
C SER A 142 -11.84 -19.38 -0.79
N PRO A 143 -12.16 -20.63 -1.19
CA PRO A 143 -11.15 -21.67 -1.43
C PRO A 143 -10.04 -21.28 -2.41
N ARG A 144 -10.33 -20.41 -3.39
CA ARG A 144 -9.34 -19.94 -4.37
C ARG A 144 -8.31 -19.00 -3.77
N VAL A 145 -8.72 -18.09 -2.88
CA VAL A 145 -7.80 -17.19 -2.18
C VAL A 145 -6.94 -18.00 -1.20
N GLN A 146 -7.53 -18.98 -0.51
CA GLN A 146 -6.79 -19.91 0.32
C GLN A 146 -5.73 -20.70 -0.48
N ALA A 147 -6.11 -21.19 -1.66
CA ALA A 147 -5.19 -21.89 -2.55
C ALA A 147 -4.05 -20.98 -3.02
N ALA A 148 -4.35 -19.72 -3.37
CA ALA A 148 -3.34 -18.74 -3.76
C ALA A 148 -2.34 -18.46 -2.61
N LEU A 149 -2.83 -18.23 -1.39
CA LEU A 149 -1.98 -18.03 -0.20
C LEU A 149 -1.06 -19.23 0.07
N ARG A 150 -1.53 -20.46 -0.17
CA ARG A 150 -0.76 -21.70 0.01
C ARG A 150 0.19 -22.00 -1.16
N ALA A 151 -0.03 -21.43 -2.33
CA ALA A 151 0.76 -21.67 -3.54
C ALA A 151 1.86 -20.62 -3.76
N VAL A 152 1.55 -19.33 -3.55
CA VAL A 152 2.47 -18.25 -3.90
C VAL A 152 3.54 -18.07 -2.82
N SER A 153 4.80 -18.27 -3.22
CA SER A 153 5.98 -18.11 -2.39
C SER A 153 6.28 -16.65 -2.07
N ARG A 154 5.62 -16.08 -1.05
CA ARG A 154 5.77 -14.67 -0.61
C ARG A 154 7.23 -14.23 -0.46
N HIS A 155 8.09 -15.06 0.14
CA HIS A 155 9.52 -14.77 0.30
C HIS A 155 10.26 -14.51 -1.01
N ARG A 156 9.83 -15.12 -2.12
CA ARG A 156 10.46 -14.86 -3.43
C ARG A 156 10.22 -13.44 -3.92
N PHE A 157 9.19 -12.76 -3.43
CA PHE A 157 8.90 -11.36 -3.78
C PHE A 157 9.59 -10.34 -2.86
N VAL A 158 10.17 -10.82 -1.75
CA VAL A 158 10.95 -10.05 -0.78
C VAL A 158 12.23 -10.81 -0.41
N PRO A 159 13.08 -11.19 -1.38
CA PRO A 159 14.26 -12.01 -1.09
C PRO A 159 15.17 -11.38 -0.05
N GLU A 160 15.19 -10.06 0.09
CA GLU A 160 16.02 -9.32 1.05
C GLU A 160 15.56 -9.45 2.51
N ALA A 161 14.38 -10.01 2.76
CA ALA A 161 13.83 -10.17 4.10
C ALA A 161 14.07 -11.59 4.65
N PRO A 162 14.32 -11.73 5.98
CA PRO A 162 14.29 -13.04 6.63
C PRO A 162 12.95 -13.75 6.38
N LEU A 163 12.96 -15.08 6.31
CA LEU A 163 11.76 -15.88 6.01
C LEU A 163 10.64 -15.63 7.02
N GLU A 164 10.98 -15.46 8.29
CA GLU A 164 10.02 -15.18 9.37
C GLU A 164 9.32 -13.83 9.16
N THR A 165 10.07 -12.82 8.71
CA THR A 165 9.53 -11.51 8.36
C THR A 165 8.67 -11.59 7.09
N ALA A 166 9.16 -12.30 6.07
CA ALA A 166 8.45 -12.48 4.81
C ALA A 166 7.10 -13.18 5.00
N TYR A 167 7.00 -14.13 5.93
CA TYR A 167 5.80 -14.90 6.21
C TYR A 167 5.05 -14.47 7.48
N HIS A 168 5.36 -13.30 8.03
CA HIS A 168 4.52 -12.73 9.07
C HIS A 168 3.17 -12.30 8.47
N ASP A 169 2.05 -12.66 9.12
CA ASP A 169 0.71 -12.42 8.59
C ASP A 169 0.34 -10.93 8.58
N ASP A 170 0.77 -10.21 9.62
CA ASP A 170 0.43 -8.79 9.88
C ASP A 170 1.60 -7.79 9.71
N LEU A 171 2.67 -8.15 8.99
CA LEU A 171 3.73 -7.19 8.69
C LEU A 171 3.81 -6.90 7.19
N ALA A 172 3.83 -5.61 6.87
CA ALA A 172 4.27 -5.14 5.56
C ALA A 172 5.81 -5.14 5.51
N VAL A 173 6.37 -5.66 4.42
CA VAL A 173 7.81 -5.74 4.21
C VAL A 173 8.23 -4.62 3.27
N VAL A 174 8.92 -3.61 3.79
CA VAL A 174 9.39 -2.47 2.99
C VAL A 174 10.48 -2.91 2.02
N THR A 175 10.28 -2.64 0.73
CA THR A 175 11.17 -3.02 -0.37
C THR A 175 11.96 -1.84 -0.91
N VAL A 176 11.45 -0.61 -0.75
CA VAL A 176 12.11 0.64 -1.17
C VAL A 176 11.90 1.69 -0.10
N ARG A 177 12.97 2.41 0.24
CA ARG A 177 12.97 3.53 1.18
C ARG A 177 13.55 4.78 0.53
N GLU A 178 12.98 5.93 0.87
CA GLU A 178 13.56 7.25 0.58
C GLU A 178 14.50 7.67 1.72
N SER A 179 14.06 7.49 2.96
CA SER A 179 14.82 7.72 4.19
C SER A 179 14.63 6.54 5.15
N ALA A 180 15.32 6.57 6.31
CA ALA A 180 15.15 5.53 7.32
C ALA A 180 13.67 5.40 7.76
N GLU A 181 12.95 6.52 7.83
CA GLU A 181 11.57 6.65 8.29
C GLU A 181 10.54 6.60 7.15
N THR A 182 10.95 6.85 5.90
CA THR A 182 10.01 7.00 4.76
C THR A 182 10.11 5.82 3.81
N ALA A 183 9.10 4.94 3.85
CA ALA A 183 8.93 3.84 2.91
C ALA A 183 8.25 4.32 1.61
N LEU A 184 8.82 3.94 0.46
CA LEU A 184 8.27 4.23 -0.86
C LEU A 184 7.50 3.05 -1.46
N SER A 185 7.89 1.83 -1.12
CA SER A 185 7.24 0.61 -1.60
C SER A 185 7.35 -0.49 -0.53
N SER A 186 6.34 -1.33 -0.47
CA SER A 186 6.32 -2.51 0.40
C SER A 186 5.48 -3.63 -0.22
N VAL A 187 5.74 -4.86 0.23
CA VAL A 187 4.77 -5.94 0.10
C VAL A 187 3.86 -5.88 1.32
N SER A 188 2.58 -5.54 1.12
CA SER A 188 1.58 -5.37 2.18
C SER A 188 1.38 -6.62 3.03
N ALA A 189 0.83 -6.47 4.24
CA ALA A 189 0.50 -7.59 5.12
C ALA A 189 -0.37 -8.65 4.40
N ALA A 190 -0.12 -9.93 4.70
CA ALA A 190 -0.77 -11.03 3.99
C ALA A 190 -2.29 -11.06 4.22
N TRP A 191 -2.75 -10.72 5.43
CA TRP A 191 -4.18 -10.67 5.73
C TRP A 191 -4.90 -9.59 4.91
N LEU A 192 -4.27 -8.44 4.72
CA LEU A 192 -4.87 -7.30 4.01
C LEU A 192 -4.94 -7.57 2.50
N GLN A 193 -3.91 -8.21 1.93
CA GLN A 193 -3.95 -8.66 0.54
C GLN A 193 -5.01 -9.72 0.32
N ALA A 194 -5.15 -10.67 1.26
CA ALA A 194 -6.21 -11.67 1.19
C ALA A 194 -7.60 -11.03 1.22
N ASP A 195 -7.86 -10.13 2.19
CA ASP A 195 -9.13 -9.41 2.30
C ASP A 195 -9.44 -8.63 1.02
N MET A 196 -8.52 -7.80 0.54
CA MET A 196 -8.73 -7.02 -0.68
C MET A 196 -9.01 -7.90 -1.91
N ILE A 197 -8.36 -9.05 -2.04
CA ILE A 197 -8.60 -10.00 -3.15
C ILE A 197 -9.98 -10.66 -3.02
N GLU A 198 -10.39 -11.02 -1.80
CA GLU A 198 -11.73 -11.55 -1.54
C GLU A 198 -12.82 -10.55 -1.92
N GLN A 199 -12.62 -9.29 -1.57
CA GLN A 199 -13.61 -8.25 -1.86
C GLN A 199 -13.77 -7.97 -3.36
N LEU A 200 -12.78 -8.25 -4.20
CA LEU A 200 -12.94 -8.15 -5.66
C LEU A 200 -13.93 -9.16 -6.23
N ARG A 201 -14.17 -10.29 -5.54
CA ARG A 201 -15.05 -11.39 -6.00
C ARG A 201 -14.68 -11.92 -7.39
N LEU A 202 -13.40 -12.24 -7.57
CA LEU A 202 -12.84 -12.67 -8.85
C LEU A 202 -13.22 -14.10 -9.23
N GLU A 203 -13.47 -14.29 -10.52
CA GLU A 203 -13.72 -15.57 -11.17
C GLU A 203 -12.61 -15.92 -12.19
N PRO A 204 -12.43 -17.19 -12.58
CA PRO A 204 -11.30 -17.59 -13.39
C PRO A 204 -11.48 -17.12 -14.83
N GLY A 205 -10.39 -16.68 -15.45
CA GLY A 205 -10.41 -16.12 -16.81
C GLY A 205 -10.65 -14.61 -16.88
N MET A 206 -10.94 -13.97 -15.75
CA MET A 206 -11.05 -12.51 -15.67
C MET A 206 -9.70 -11.81 -15.88
N THR A 207 -9.76 -10.54 -16.25
CA THR A 207 -8.60 -9.64 -16.39
C THR A 207 -8.68 -8.50 -15.38
N VAL A 208 -7.66 -8.39 -14.52
CA VAL A 208 -7.63 -7.42 -13.41
C VAL A 208 -6.51 -6.40 -13.62
N LEU A 209 -6.80 -5.15 -13.27
CA LEU A 209 -5.82 -4.09 -13.13
C LEU A 209 -5.40 -3.97 -11.65
N GLU A 210 -4.10 -4.02 -11.39
CA GLU A 210 -3.47 -3.60 -10.14
C GLU A 210 -2.75 -2.26 -10.37
N VAL A 211 -2.87 -1.34 -9.42
CA VAL A 211 -2.15 -0.07 -9.42
C VAL A 211 -1.32 0.07 -8.15
N GLY A 212 0.00 0.09 -8.32
CA GLY A 212 0.99 -0.11 -7.27
C GLY A 212 1.54 -1.53 -7.36
N SER A 213 2.76 -1.67 -7.84
CA SER A 213 3.34 -2.98 -8.16
C SER A 213 4.22 -3.48 -7.02
N GLY A 214 4.14 -4.77 -6.74
CA GLY A 214 5.04 -5.45 -5.79
C GLY A 214 5.33 -6.90 -6.16
N GLY A 215 4.70 -7.39 -7.24
CA GLY A 215 4.79 -8.76 -7.72
C GLY A 215 3.98 -9.77 -6.91
N TYR A 216 4.08 -9.77 -5.58
CA TYR A 216 3.40 -10.78 -4.76
C TYR A 216 1.88 -10.72 -4.89
N ASN A 217 1.28 -9.52 -4.76
CA ASN A 217 -0.17 -9.36 -4.85
C ASN A 217 -0.69 -9.66 -6.27
N ALA A 218 -0.01 -9.14 -7.30
CA ALA A 218 -0.27 -9.49 -8.69
C ALA A 218 -0.23 -11.02 -8.92
N GLU A 219 0.70 -11.72 -8.29
CA GLU A 219 0.79 -13.17 -8.41
C GLU A 219 -0.33 -13.90 -7.66
N LEU A 220 -0.72 -13.42 -6.47
CA LEU A 220 -1.92 -13.94 -5.77
C LEU A 220 -3.17 -13.77 -6.64
N LEU A 221 -3.38 -12.59 -7.22
CA LEU A 221 -4.46 -12.32 -8.17
C LEU A 221 -4.39 -13.30 -9.36
N ALA A 222 -3.22 -13.46 -9.97
CA ALA A 222 -3.01 -14.37 -11.10
C ALA A 222 -3.30 -15.84 -10.77
N HIS A 223 -3.10 -16.27 -9.52
CA HIS A 223 -3.49 -17.60 -9.06
C HIS A 223 -5.00 -17.74 -8.85
N VAL A 224 -5.67 -16.72 -8.29
CA VAL A 224 -7.13 -16.72 -8.12
C VAL A 224 -7.86 -16.75 -9.46
N LEU A 225 -7.34 -16.02 -10.45
CA LEU A 225 -7.91 -15.93 -11.81
C LEU A 225 -7.65 -17.19 -12.66
N GLY A 226 -6.80 -18.12 -12.20
CA GLY A 226 -6.50 -19.37 -12.90
C GLY A 226 -5.80 -19.19 -14.26
N ASP A 227 -5.69 -20.28 -15.02
CA ASP A 227 -4.80 -20.36 -16.19
C ASP A 227 -5.14 -19.40 -17.35
N ARG A 228 -6.42 -19.01 -17.46
CA ARG A 228 -6.89 -18.06 -18.48
C ARG A 228 -6.93 -16.62 -17.98
N GLY A 229 -6.67 -16.42 -16.70
CA GLY A 229 -6.67 -15.12 -16.05
C GLY A 229 -5.47 -14.27 -16.45
N ARG A 230 -5.60 -12.94 -16.33
CA ARG A 230 -4.50 -12.01 -16.56
C ARG A 230 -4.50 -10.88 -15.54
N VAL A 231 -3.31 -10.46 -15.14
CA VAL A 231 -3.11 -9.31 -14.26
C VAL A 231 -2.22 -8.29 -14.95
N ILE A 232 -2.70 -7.06 -15.02
CA ILE A 232 -1.95 -5.92 -15.51
C ILE A 232 -1.62 -5.11 -14.27
N THR A 233 -0.33 -4.95 -13.94
CA THR A 233 0.09 -4.15 -12.78
C THR A 233 0.85 -2.91 -13.24
N VAL A 234 0.47 -1.74 -12.77
CA VAL A 234 1.05 -0.44 -13.16
C VAL A 234 1.77 0.18 -11.97
N ASP A 235 2.98 0.68 -12.19
CA ASP A 235 3.70 1.48 -11.20
C ASP A 235 4.48 2.61 -11.87
N VAL A 236 4.58 3.74 -11.15
CA VAL A 236 5.27 4.96 -11.60
C VAL A 236 6.79 4.82 -11.46
N ASP A 237 7.26 3.96 -10.55
CA ASP A 237 8.66 3.77 -10.26
C ASP A 237 9.28 2.66 -11.12
N ARG A 238 10.22 3.06 -11.99
CA ARG A 238 10.94 2.15 -12.88
C ARG A 238 11.64 1.03 -12.14
N PHE A 239 12.17 1.28 -10.93
CA PHE A 239 12.82 0.25 -10.14
C PHE A 239 11.81 -0.83 -9.71
N VAL A 240 10.65 -0.41 -9.23
CA VAL A 240 9.57 -1.29 -8.79
C VAL A 240 9.07 -2.15 -9.97
N VAL A 241 8.82 -1.54 -11.13
CA VAL A 241 8.41 -2.28 -12.34
C VAL A 241 9.45 -3.31 -12.76
N HIS A 242 10.73 -2.94 -12.80
CA HIS A 242 11.80 -3.87 -13.17
C HIS A 242 11.90 -5.03 -12.18
N ARG A 243 11.83 -4.72 -10.88
CA ARG A 243 11.80 -5.72 -9.80
C ARG A 243 10.63 -6.69 -9.97
N THR A 244 9.42 -6.19 -10.20
CA THR A 244 8.24 -7.04 -10.38
C THR A 244 8.36 -7.92 -11.61
N ARG A 245 8.79 -7.39 -12.76
CA ARG A 245 9.00 -8.18 -13.98
C ARG A 245 9.94 -9.35 -13.73
N ARG A 246 11.07 -9.08 -13.07
CA ARG A 246 12.06 -10.10 -12.73
C ARG A 246 11.47 -11.16 -11.79
N LEU A 247 10.85 -10.75 -10.69
CA LEU A 247 10.33 -11.65 -9.66
C LEU A 247 9.15 -12.50 -10.17
N CYS A 248 8.24 -11.92 -10.94
CA CYS A 248 7.16 -12.68 -11.58
C CYS A 248 7.70 -13.62 -12.67
N ALA A 249 8.78 -13.29 -13.38
CA ALA A 249 9.41 -14.23 -14.31
C ALA A 249 10.12 -15.39 -13.59
N GLU A 250 10.70 -15.14 -12.42
CA GLU A 250 11.45 -16.15 -11.65
C GLU A 250 10.59 -17.05 -10.76
N ALA A 251 9.48 -16.51 -10.24
CA ALA A 251 8.68 -17.13 -9.19
C ALA A 251 7.19 -17.14 -9.48
N GLY A 252 6.76 -16.41 -10.50
CA GLY A 252 5.35 -16.24 -10.85
C GLY A 252 4.87 -17.19 -11.94
N SER A 253 3.61 -17.02 -12.29
CA SER A 253 2.88 -17.89 -13.21
C SER A 253 3.00 -17.50 -14.69
N GLY A 254 3.67 -16.38 -15.00
CA GLY A 254 3.71 -15.81 -16.34
C GLY A 254 2.43 -15.09 -16.77
N ARG A 255 1.44 -14.93 -15.88
CA ARG A 255 0.17 -14.24 -16.15
C ARG A 255 0.13 -12.78 -15.70
N VAL A 256 1.23 -12.29 -15.12
CA VAL A 256 1.39 -10.91 -14.66
C VAL A 256 2.15 -10.09 -15.70
N MET A 257 1.57 -8.99 -16.15
CA MET A 257 2.21 -8.00 -17.00
C MET A 257 2.43 -6.70 -16.22
N ALA A 258 3.67 -6.43 -15.84
CA ALA A 258 4.04 -5.19 -15.18
C ALA A 258 4.37 -4.08 -16.19
N VAL A 259 3.78 -2.91 -15.99
CA VAL A 259 3.81 -1.75 -16.89
C VAL A 259 4.33 -0.53 -16.13
N LEU A 260 5.24 0.21 -16.76
CA LEU A 260 5.69 1.50 -16.25
C LEU A 260 4.72 2.58 -16.71
N GLY A 261 4.10 3.29 -15.77
CA GLY A 261 3.13 4.32 -16.08
C GLY A 261 2.56 4.96 -14.81
N ASP A 262 1.87 6.08 -15.00
CA ASP A 262 1.11 6.69 -13.93
C ASP A 262 -0.17 5.89 -13.67
N GLY A 263 -0.27 5.33 -12.48
CA GLY A 263 -1.41 4.55 -12.04
C GLY A 263 -2.74 5.30 -12.04
N GLY A 264 -2.72 6.63 -11.90
CA GLY A 264 -3.91 7.47 -12.00
C GLY A 264 -4.54 7.49 -13.39
N LEU A 265 -3.79 7.08 -14.42
CA LEU A 265 -4.29 6.92 -15.80
C LEU A 265 -4.81 5.50 -16.08
N GLY A 266 -4.73 4.60 -15.10
CA GLY A 266 -5.02 3.18 -15.27
C GLY A 266 -4.05 2.51 -16.26
N ALA A 267 -4.56 1.68 -17.16
CA ALA A 267 -3.78 0.98 -18.18
C ALA A 267 -4.46 1.03 -19.55
N PRO A 268 -4.59 2.22 -20.18
CA PRO A 268 -5.47 2.46 -21.33
C PRO A 268 -5.16 1.59 -22.56
N VAL A 269 -3.90 1.18 -22.75
CA VAL A 269 -3.47 0.31 -23.87
C VAL A 269 -3.80 -1.18 -23.62
N HIS A 270 -4.18 -1.54 -22.39
CA HIS A 270 -4.37 -2.92 -21.95
C HIS A 270 -5.81 -3.22 -21.50
N VAL A 271 -6.73 -2.25 -21.62
CA VAL A 271 -8.12 -2.41 -21.22
C VAL A 271 -8.81 -3.43 -22.13
N PRO A 272 -9.48 -4.46 -21.58
CA PRO A 272 -10.36 -5.33 -22.35
C PRO A 272 -11.52 -4.55 -22.99
N ALA A 273 -12.21 -5.16 -23.95
CA ALA A 273 -13.32 -4.51 -24.67
C ALA A 273 -14.43 -4.01 -23.74
N ASP A 274 -14.73 -4.77 -22.69
CA ASP A 274 -15.80 -4.46 -21.72
C ASP A 274 -15.28 -3.82 -20.42
N GLY A 275 -14.00 -3.44 -20.38
CA GLY A 275 -13.31 -2.98 -19.17
C GLY A 275 -12.64 -4.12 -18.38
N PHE A 276 -11.94 -3.76 -17.32
CA PHE A 276 -11.34 -4.69 -16.36
C PHE A 276 -12.42 -5.31 -15.46
N ASP A 277 -12.34 -6.61 -15.22
CA ASP A 277 -13.25 -7.35 -14.33
C ASP A 277 -13.03 -7.03 -12.84
N GLY A 278 -11.92 -6.33 -12.53
CA GLY A 278 -11.61 -5.80 -11.22
C GLY A 278 -10.45 -4.81 -11.30
N VAL A 279 -10.46 -3.81 -10.42
CA VAL A 279 -9.35 -2.86 -10.26
C VAL A 279 -8.95 -2.85 -8.78
N MET A 280 -7.67 -3.03 -8.48
CA MET A 280 -7.13 -2.94 -7.13
C MET A 280 -6.05 -1.89 -7.04
N ILE A 281 -6.19 -0.96 -6.11
CA ILE A 281 -5.18 0.04 -5.79
C ILE A 281 -4.43 -0.43 -4.54
N THR A 282 -3.10 -0.41 -4.55
CA THR A 282 -2.26 -0.95 -3.46
C THR A 282 -1.36 0.14 -2.84
N HIS A 283 -1.81 1.38 -2.93
CA HIS A 283 -1.24 2.55 -2.25
C HIS A 283 -2.38 3.41 -1.67
N ASN A 284 -2.05 4.34 -0.77
CA ASN A 284 -3.01 5.28 -0.20
C ASN A 284 -3.38 6.34 -1.25
N ALA A 285 -4.61 6.28 -1.74
CA ALA A 285 -5.16 7.21 -2.71
C ALA A 285 -5.85 8.37 -1.97
N VAL A 286 -5.55 9.60 -2.38
CA VAL A 286 -6.22 10.82 -1.85
C VAL A 286 -7.49 11.16 -2.64
N ASP A 287 -7.69 10.53 -3.80
CA ASP A 287 -8.79 10.77 -4.72
C ASP A 287 -9.13 9.48 -5.49
N ILE A 288 -10.26 9.46 -6.19
CA ILE A 288 -10.66 8.36 -7.07
C ILE A 288 -10.45 8.82 -8.51
N ALA A 289 -9.40 8.31 -9.15
CA ALA A 289 -9.07 8.71 -10.51
C ALA A 289 -10.18 8.33 -11.50
N PRO A 290 -10.57 9.23 -12.44
CA PRO A 290 -11.61 8.93 -13.42
C PRO A 290 -11.34 7.66 -14.23
N ALA A 291 -10.06 7.43 -14.57
CA ALA A 291 -9.63 6.26 -15.32
C ALA A 291 -9.96 4.93 -14.62
N TRP A 292 -9.93 4.87 -13.29
CA TRP A 292 -10.27 3.64 -12.56
C TRP A 292 -11.73 3.27 -12.72
N ARG A 293 -12.63 4.27 -12.71
CA ARG A 293 -14.07 4.07 -12.97
C ARG A 293 -14.31 3.75 -14.45
N GLU A 294 -13.71 4.52 -15.34
CA GLU A 294 -13.95 4.43 -16.79
C GLU A 294 -13.46 3.10 -17.38
N GLN A 295 -12.33 2.58 -16.87
CA GLN A 295 -11.74 1.33 -17.33
C GLN A 295 -12.27 0.10 -16.58
N LEU A 296 -13.07 0.25 -15.53
CA LEU A 296 -13.67 -0.87 -14.77
C LEU A 296 -14.95 -1.35 -15.45
N ALA A 297 -15.14 -2.65 -15.63
CA ALA A 297 -16.35 -3.19 -16.24
C ALA A 297 -17.62 -2.87 -15.41
N GLN A 298 -18.78 -2.85 -16.06
CA GLN A 298 -20.06 -2.67 -15.36
C GLN A 298 -20.29 -3.82 -14.38
N GLY A 299 -20.66 -3.50 -13.13
CA GLY A 299 -20.87 -4.50 -12.07
C GLY A 299 -19.58 -5.09 -11.47
N ALA A 300 -18.41 -4.74 -12.01
CA ALA A 300 -17.12 -5.08 -11.43
C ALA A 300 -16.76 -4.18 -10.24
N ARG A 301 -15.71 -4.57 -9.51
CA ARG A 301 -15.31 -3.92 -8.26
C ARG A 301 -13.96 -3.21 -8.37
N LEU A 302 -13.92 -2.01 -7.80
CA LEU A 302 -12.72 -1.29 -7.44
C LEU A 302 -12.47 -1.51 -5.94
N VAL A 303 -11.29 -1.98 -5.57
CA VAL A 303 -10.84 -2.01 -4.17
C VAL A 303 -9.73 -0.99 -4.02
N VAL A 304 -9.95 0.02 -3.19
CA VAL A 304 -9.07 1.19 -3.07
C VAL A 304 -8.85 1.60 -1.62
N PRO A 305 -7.60 1.68 -1.14
CA PRO A 305 -7.25 2.40 0.08
C PRO A 305 -7.44 3.90 -0.16
N LEU A 306 -8.56 4.44 0.32
CA LEU A 306 -8.95 5.83 0.13
C LEU A 306 -8.78 6.61 1.44
N GLU A 307 -8.10 7.74 1.36
CA GLU A 307 -8.00 8.71 2.43
C GLU A 307 -9.26 9.58 2.48
N MET A 308 -9.87 9.72 3.66
CA MET A 308 -10.98 10.64 3.96
C MET A 308 -10.71 11.30 5.31
N GLY A 309 -10.66 12.63 5.36
CA GLY A 309 -10.23 13.39 6.53
C GLY A 309 -8.81 13.06 7.00
N GLY A 310 -7.96 12.56 6.11
CA GLY A 310 -6.64 12.06 6.47
C GLY A 310 -6.60 10.70 7.16
N TYR A 311 -7.72 9.95 7.15
CA TYR A 311 -7.78 8.56 7.59
C TYR A 311 -8.00 7.63 6.40
N THR A 312 -7.20 6.58 6.28
CA THR A 312 -7.29 5.62 5.19
C THR A 312 -8.21 4.44 5.52
N ARG A 313 -9.10 4.09 4.60
CA ARG A 313 -9.85 2.82 4.60
C ARG A 313 -9.73 2.15 3.24
N SER A 314 -9.57 0.83 3.22
CA SER A 314 -9.76 0.07 2.00
C SER A 314 -11.27 -0.05 1.76
N ILE A 315 -11.75 0.53 0.67
CA ILE A 315 -13.16 0.55 0.32
C ILE A 315 -13.35 -0.31 -0.93
N THR A 316 -14.34 -1.19 -0.88
CA THR A 316 -14.79 -1.94 -2.06
C THR A 316 -15.97 -1.21 -2.68
N LEU A 317 -15.81 -0.83 -3.95
CA LEU A 317 -16.72 -0.01 -4.72
C LEU A 317 -17.20 -0.80 -5.95
N VAL A 318 -18.51 -1.00 -6.10
CA VAL A 318 -19.09 -1.64 -7.30
C VAL A 318 -19.54 -0.60 -8.31
N ARG A 319 -19.19 -0.79 -9.60
CA ARG A 319 -19.62 0.10 -10.68
C ARG A 319 -21.08 -0.13 -11.07
N ARG A 320 -21.89 0.92 -11.03
CA ARG A 320 -23.26 0.96 -11.55
C ARG A 320 -23.46 2.21 -12.40
N GLY A 321 -23.25 2.09 -13.71
CA GLY A 321 -23.22 3.24 -14.62
C GLY A 321 -21.96 4.07 -14.34
N ASP A 322 -22.15 5.37 -14.10
CA ASP A 322 -21.06 6.29 -13.75
C ASP A 322 -20.87 6.48 -12.24
N VAL A 323 -21.65 5.76 -11.43
CA VAL A 323 -21.59 5.82 -9.96
C VAL A 323 -20.91 4.56 -9.42
N LEU A 324 -20.04 4.75 -8.43
CA LEU A 324 -19.45 3.66 -7.66
C LEU A 324 -20.14 3.59 -6.30
N HIS A 325 -20.54 2.39 -5.87
CA HIS A 325 -21.23 2.19 -4.59
C HIS A 325 -20.39 1.35 -3.64
N ALA A 326 -20.23 1.80 -2.39
CA ALA A 326 -19.50 1.06 -1.38
C ALA A 326 -20.26 -0.21 -0.95
N GLU A 327 -19.55 -1.33 -0.91
CA GLU A 327 -20.03 -2.63 -0.42
C GLU A 327 -19.29 -3.10 0.83
N HIS A 328 -18.02 -2.69 1.02
CA HIS A 328 -17.19 -3.14 2.13
C HIS A 328 -16.14 -2.10 2.54
N TRP A 329 -15.74 -2.15 3.80
CA TRP A 329 -14.78 -1.24 4.44
C TRP A 329 -13.83 -2.03 5.33
N THR A 330 -12.53 -1.77 5.17
CA THR A 330 -11.48 -2.36 6.00
C THR A 330 -10.54 -1.27 6.49
N TYR A 331 -10.24 -1.25 7.78
CA TYR A 331 -9.19 -0.40 8.34
C TYR A 331 -7.82 -0.83 7.83
N CYS A 332 -7.04 0.12 7.30
CA CYS A 332 -5.71 -0.18 6.77
C CYS A 332 -4.80 1.03 6.75
N GLY A 333 -3.51 0.78 6.53
CA GLY A 333 -2.52 1.80 6.17
C GLY A 333 -1.72 1.36 4.96
N PHE A 334 -1.34 2.30 4.11
CA PHE A 334 -0.58 2.06 2.87
C PHE A 334 0.50 3.14 2.67
N VAL A 335 1.48 2.83 1.83
CA VAL A 335 2.43 3.84 1.32
C VAL A 335 1.69 4.89 0.50
N ARG A 336 2.21 6.12 0.45
CA ARG A 336 1.54 7.25 -0.23
C ARG A 336 1.60 7.09 -1.75
N ASP A 337 0.59 7.64 -2.44
CA ASP A 337 0.66 7.87 -3.88
C ASP A 337 1.87 8.75 -4.27
N ARG A 338 2.42 8.49 -5.45
CA ARG A 338 3.55 9.18 -6.07
C ARG A 338 3.30 9.54 -7.54
N GLY A 339 2.11 9.28 -8.07
CA GLY A 339 1.71 9.67 -9.42
C GLY A 339 1.53 11.18 -9.57
N ALA A 340 1.11 11.65 -10.75
CA ALA A 340 0.90 13.07 -11.02
C ALA A 340 -0.22 13.68 -10.16
N ALA A 341 -1.14 12.85 -9.66
CA ALA A 341 -2.20 13.26 -8.74
C ALA A 341 -1.77 13.27 -7.27
N ALA A 342 -0.55 12.81 -6.95
CA ALA A 342 -0.05 12.79 -5.58
C ALA A 342 0.01 14.20 -4.99
N ARG A 343 -0.40 14.32 -3.72
CA ARG A 343 -0.41 15.60 -3.00
C ARG A 343 0.16 15.42 -1.61
N THR A 344 0.75 16.49 -1.09
CA THR A 344 1.10 16.59 0.32
C THR A 344 -0.08 17.22 1.05
N ALA A 345 -0.55 16.56 2.10
CA ALA A 345 -1.55 17.10 3.01
C ALA A 345 -1.12 18.51 3.48
N PRO A 346 -1.96 19.54 3.31
CA PRO A 346 -1.66 20.87 3.84
C PRO A 346 -1.44 20.79 5.34
N ALA A 347 -0.41 21.48 5.84
CA ALA A 347 -0.05 21.42 7.24
C ALA A 347 0.53 22.75 7.73
N VAL A 348 0.20 23.10 8.98
CA VAL A 348 0.73 24.26 9.68
C VAL A 348 1.29 23.81 11.02
N ARG A 349 2.55 24.18 11.29
CA ARG A 349 3.19 23.95 12.58
C ARG A 349 2.86 25.12 13.50
N LEU A 350 2.40 24.81 14.71
CA LEU A 350 2.04 25.77 15.74
C LEU A 350 2.75 25.43 17.06
N ALA A 351 2.67 26.33 18.02
CA ALA A 351 3.29 26.23 19.34
C ALA A 351 4.79 25.90 19.22
N ASP A 352 5.52 26.74 18.49
CA ASP A 352 6.96 26.58 18.22
C ASP A 352 7.33 25.22 17.57
N GLY A 353 6.36 24.59 16.90
CA GLY A 353 6.51 23.32 16.21
C GLY A 353 6.21 22.08 17.04
N ASP A 354 5.69 22.23 18.27
CA ASP A 354 5.23 21.13 19.14
C ASP A 354 4.02 20.40 18.56
N VAL A 355 3.13 21.14 17.87
CA VAL A 355 1.96 20.58 17.21
C VAL A 355 1.91 20.95 15.73
N THR A 356 1.33 20.06 14.94
CA THR A 356 1.08 20.23 13.52
C THR A 356 -0.39 19.99 13.24
N VAL A 357 -1.08 21.02 12.75
CA VAL A 357 -2.44 20.89 12.22
C VAL A 357 -2.34 20.45 10.77
N ARG A 358 -3.14 19.47 10.37
CA ARG A 358 -3.15 18.88 9.02
C ARG A 358 -4.58 18.84 8.48
N TRP A 359 -4.72 19.17 7.20
CA TRP A 359 -5.96 19.01 6.45
C TRP A 359 -5.80 17.90 5.42
N GLU A 360 -6.92 17.41 4.90
CA GLU A 360 -6.92 16.41 3.83
C GLU A 360 -6.41 17.02 2.53
N ASP A 361 -7.01 18.13 2.09
CA ASP A 361 -6.69 18.79 0.84
C ASP A 361 -6.89 20.33 0.92
N GLY A 362 -6.77 20.99 -0.22
CA GLY A 362 -6.98 22.44 -0.35
C GLY A 362 -5.85 23.31 0.23
N ALA A 363 -6.20 24.54 0.58
CA ALA A 363 -5.32 25.42 1.35
C ALA A 363 -5.49 25.12 2.84
N PRO A 364 -4.45 25.30 3.68
CA PRO A 364 -4.62 25.27 5.12
C PRO A 364 -5.78 26.17 5.56
N GLY A 365 -6.60 25.70 6.48
CA GLY A 365 -7.64 26.51 7.12
C GLY A 365 -7.04 27.69 7.87
N ASP A 366 -7.90 28.66 8.24
CA ASP A 366 -7.45 29.84 8.97
C ASP A 366 -6.86 29.46 10.33
N THR A 367 -5.57 29.75 10.51
CA THR A 367 -4.84 29.51 11.75
C THR A 367 -4.53 30.81 12.51
N ALA A 368 -5.10 31.94 12.09
CA ALA A 368 -4.91 33.21 12.78
C ALA A 368 -5.32 33.09 14.26
N GLY A 369 -4.47 33.59 15.15
CA GLY A 369 -4.72 33.56 16.60
C GLY A 369 -4.45 32.21 17.29
N LEU A 370 -4.31 31.08 16.56
CA LEU A 370 -4.12 29.76 17.19
C LEU A 370 -2.83 29.65 18.00
N GLU A 371 -1.78 30.33 17.55
CA GLU A 371 -0.49 30.39 18.22
C GLU A 371 -0.60 31.02 19.62
N GLU A 372 -1.46 32.03 19.76
CA GLU A 372 -1.77 32.65 21.06
C GLU A 372 -2.77 31.80 21.86
N ALA A 373 -3.80 31.27 21.19
CA ALA A 373 -4.81 30.41 21.79
C ALA A 373 -4.20 29.20 22.50
N LEU A 374 -3.24 28.51 21.88
CA LEU A 374 -2.56 27.34 22.43
C LEU A 374 -1.69 27.66 23.67
N ARG A 375 -1.28 28.92 23.85
CA ARG A 375 -0.59 29.38 25.08
C ARG A 375 -1.56 29.78 26.18
N GLY A 376 -2.83 29.98 25.83
CA GLY A 376 -3.89 30.35 26.75
C GLY A 376 -4.41 29.18 27.60
N PRO A 377 -5.44 29.43 28.43
CA PRO A 377 -6.07 28.39 29.22
C PRO A 377 -6.75 27.35 28.32
N ARG A 378 -6.62 26.07 28.69
CA ARG A 378 -7.32 24.96 28.06
C ARG A 378 -8.76 24.88 28.61
N HIS A 379 -9.73 24.87 27.71
CA HIS A 379 -11.10 24.46 28.02
C HIS A 379 -11.23 22.94 27.86
N GLU A 380 -12.01 22.32 28.73
CA GLU A 380 -12.10 20.87 28.86
C GLU A 380 -13.55 20.45 29.07
N ILE A 381 -14.02 19.50 28.27
CA ILE A 381 -15.34 18.89 28.44
C ILE A 381 -15.26 17.38 28.35
N SER A 382 -15.91 16.75 29.34
CA SER A 382 -16.21 15.32 29.37
C SER A 382 -17.33 15.03 28.38
N THR A 383 -17.13 14.02 27.53
CA THR A 383 -18.24 13.51 26.70
C THR A 383 -19.13 12.54 27.50
N GLY A 384 -18.70 12.08 28.67
CA GLY A 384 -19.38 11.04 29.45
C GLY A 384 -19.33 9.64 28.82
N LEU A 385 -18.71 9.52 27.65
CA LEU A 385 -18.65 8.29 26.89
C LEU A 385 -17.43 7.47 27.29
N VAL A 386 -17.68 6.29 27.86
CA VAL A 386 -16.66 5.38 28.36
C VAL A 386 -16.53 4.14 27.49
N VAL A 387 -15.31 3.85 27.05
CA VAL A 387 -14.95 2.73 26.18
C VAL A 387 -13.85 1.85 26.79
N PRO A 388 -13.77 0.55 26.44
CA PRO A 388 -12.65 -0.31 26.84
C PRO A 388 -11.34 0.06 26.12
N GLY A 389 -10.19 -0.40 26.62
CA GLY A 389 -8.87 0.00 26.10
C GLY A 389 -8.48 -0.48 24.70
N MET A 390 -9.23 -1.41 24.10
CA MET A 390 -9.04 -1.90 22.73
C MET A 390 -10.25 -1.56 21.84
N PHE A 391 -10.97 -0.50 22.20
CA PHE A 391 -12.17 -0.11 21.49
C PHE A 391 -11.85 0.49 20.12
N ASN A 392 -12.50 -0.02 19.08
CA ASN A 392 -12.36 0.50 17.73
C ASN A 392 -13.33 1.69 17.52
N PHE A 393 -12.77 2.87 17.27
CA PHE A 393 -13.52 4.10 16.96
C PHE A 393 -13.24 4.61 15.54
N GLU A 394 -12.86 3.72 14.64
CA GLU A 394 -12.56 4.03 13.23
C GLU A 394 -13.72 4.70 12.48
N THR A 395 -14.96 4.44 12.88
CA THR A 395 -16.16 5.06 12.28
C THR A 395 -16.36 6.48 12.79
N LEU A 396 -15.98 6.77 14.05
CA LEU A 396 -16.00 8.14 14.59
C LEU A 396 -15.04 9.06 13.83
N GLN A 397 -13.88 8.53 13.42
CA GLN A 397 -12.90 9.28 12.63
C GLN A 397 -13.49 9.77 11.30
N VAL A 398 -14.11 8.87 10.53
CA VAL A 398 -14.71 9.19 9.22
C VAL A 398 -16.00 10.00 9.40
N TYR A 399 -16.78 9.71 10.44
CA TYR A 399 -17.98 10.48 10.79
C TYR A 399 -17.62 11.93 11.11
N ALA A 400 -16.65 12.17 11.99
CA ALA A 400 -16.17 13.51 12.32
C ALA A 400 -15.62 14.22 11.07
N ALA A 401 -14.82 13.54 10.26
CA ALA A 401 -14.25 14.08 9.02
C ALA A 401 -15.29 14.56 8.01
N THR A 402 -16.46 13.92 7.97
CA THR A 402 -17.52 14.21 6.98
C THR A 402 -18.64 15.08 7.53
N THR A 403 -18.72 15.28 8.86
CA THR A 403 -19.86 15.95 9.49
C THR A 403 -19.50 17.17 10.34
N LEU A 404 -18.21 17.36 10.69
CA LEU A 404 -17.75 18.54 11.42
C LEU A 404 -17.20 19.61 10.46
N PRO A 405 -17.83 20.79 10.39
CA PRO A 405 -17.25 21.92 9.69
C PRO A 405 -15.92 22.32 10.30
N GLY A 406 -14.92 22.58 9.44
CA GLY A 406 -13.57 22.95 9.87
C GLY A 406 -12.76 21.77 10.39
N PHE A 407 -13.16 20.53 10.09
CA PHE A 407 -12.43 19.32 10.48
C PHE A 407 -10.96 19.38 10.03
N CYS A 408 -10.08 18.95 10.91
CA CYS A 408 -8.65 18.78 10.65
C CYS A 408 -8.09 17.66 11.56
N ARG A 409 -6.81 17.36 11.41
CA ARG A 409 -6.09 16.44 12.31
C ARG A 409 -4.97 17.16 13.01
N LEU A 410 -4.73 16.74 14.25
CA LEU A 410 -3.68 17.30 15.09
C LEU A 410 -2.64 16.23 15.40
N ALA A 411 -1.40 16.50 15.01
CA ALA A 411 -0.25 15.66 15.34
C ALA A 411 0.68 16.42 16.29
N ALA A 412 1.27 15.71 17.24
CA ALA A 412 2.21 16.24 18.21
C ALA A 412 3.57 15.56 18.09
N LEU A 413 4.63 16.28 18.47
CA LEU A 413 5.93 15.65 18.73
C LEU A 413 5.82 14.69 19.90
N GLU A 414 6.67 13.65 19.90
CA GLU A 414 6.72 12.70 20.99
C GLU A 414 7.03 13.41 22.32
N GLY A 415 6.18 13.20 23.34
CA GLY A 415 6.30 13.86 24.64
C GLY A 415 5.64 15.25 24.74
N SER A 416 4.92 15.71 23.72
CA SER A 416 4.14 16.96 23.80
C SER A 416 3.17 16.93 25.00
N LYS A 417 3.06 18.07 25.69
CA LYS A 417 2.07 18.28 26.77
C LYS A 417 0.74 18.81 26.25
N LEU A 418 0.72 19.28 24.99
CA LEU A 418 -0.47 19.83 24.36
C LEU A 418 -1.38 18.75 23.83
N VAL A 419 -0.83 17.68 23.24
CA VAL A 419 -1.60 16.59 22.63
C VAL A 419 -0.88 15.28 22.90
N ALA A 420 -1.55 14.34 23.57
CA ALA A 420 -0.97 13.04 23.92
C ALA A 420 -1.03 12.02 22.76
N GLN A 421 -1.90 12.25 21.78
CA GLN A 421 -2.17 11.33 20.67
C GLN A 421 -1.61 11.87 19.35
N GLN A 422 -1.05 11.01 18.50
CA GLN A 422 -0.73 11.38 17.12
C GLN A 422 -1.98 11.27 16.22
N ASP A 423 -2.15 12.25 15.34
CA ASP A 423 -3.25 12.34 14.36
C ASP A 423 -4.66 12.32 14.98
N ALA A 424 -4.84 13.08 16.07
CA ALA A 424 -6.11 13.25 16.77
C ALA A 424 -7.15 13.99 15.89
N PRO A 425 -8.42 13.54 15.85
CA PRO A 425 -9.51 14.29 15.23
C PRO A 425 -9.64 15.68 15.87
N ALA A 426 -9.67 16.72 15.05
CA ALA A 426 -9.70 18.11 15.49
C ALA A 426 -10.65 18.96 14.63
N MET A 427 -10.97 20.16 15.09
CA MET A 427 -11.71 21.16 14.32
C MET A 427 -11.22 22.56 14.61
N LEU A 428 -11.32 23.42 13.61
CA LEU A 428 -10.97 24.84 13.68
C LEU A 428 -12.16 25.71 13.30
N ALA A 429 -12.34 26.80 14.04
CA ALA A 429 -13.21 27.91 13.70
C ALA A 429 -12.86 29.11 14.58
N ASP A 430 -13.00 30.32 14.04
CA ASP A 430 -12.93 31.58 14.79
C ASP A 430 -11.69 31.71 15.70
N GLY A 431 -10.51 31.44 15.13
CA GLY A 431 -9.23 31.50 15.85
C GLY A 431 -9.11 30.53 17.03
N SER A 432 -9.93 29.47 17.02
CA SER A 432 -10.04 28.47 18.09
C SER A 432 -9.84 27.06 17.56
N LEU A 433 -9.39 26.16 18.42
CA LEU A 433 -9.10 24.77 18.13
C LEU A 433 -9.76 23.88 19.17
N ALA A 434 -10.45 22.83 18.75
CA ALA A 434 -10.86 21.73 19.62
C ALA A 434 -10.41 20.40 19.04
N TYR A 435 -10.03 19.45 19.90
CA TYR A 435 -9.65 18.11 19.47
C TYR A 435 -10.09 17.04 20.46
N LEU A 436 -10.33 15.85 19.92
CA LEU A 436 -10.70 14.65 20.67
C LEU A 436 -9.46 13.98 21.27
N THR A 437 -9.54 13.64 22.54
CA THR A 437 -8.57 12.82 23.26
C THR A 437 -9.29 11.77 24.11
N HIS A 438 -8.53 10.88 24.75
CA HIS A 438 -9.06 9.89 25.66
C HIS A 438 -8.27 9.87 26.98
N ILE A 439 -9.00 9.86 28.09
CA ILE A 439 -8.41 9.84 29.44
C ILE A 439 -8.66 8.46 30.06
N LYS A 440 -7.60 7.83 30.59
CA LYS A 440 -7.75 6.57 31.33
C LYS A 440 -8.43 6.84 32.68
N ILE A 441 -9.68 6.41 32.84
CA ILE A 441 -10.44 6.56 34.08
C ILE A 441 -10.37 5.32 34.98
N LYS A 442 -10.06 4.15 34.39
CA LYS A 442 -9.84 2.90 35.13
C LYS A 442 -8.69 2.12 34.52
N ASP A 443 -7.78 1.66 35.37
CA ASP A 443 -6.71 0.77 34.96
C ASP A 443 -7.07 -0.71 35.17
N GLY A 444 -6.38 -1.60 34.47
CA GLY A 444 -6.63 -3.03 34.51
C GLY A 444 -5.53 -3.84 33.84
N PRO A 445 -5.38 -5.12 34.24
CA PRO A 445 -4.29 -5.98 33.77
C PRO A 445 -4.44 -6.30 32.28
N ALA A 446 -5.66 -6.55 31.78
CA ALA A 446 -5.93 -6.70 30.35
C ALA A 446 -6.49 -5.40 29.74
N PRO A 447 -6.27 -5.14 28.44
CA PRO A 447 -6.85 -3.98 27.77
C PRO A 447 -8.38 -3.88 27.88
N ALA A 448 -9.08 -5.03 27.93
CA ALA A 448 -10.53 -5.11 28.11
C ALA A 448 -10.99 -4.67 29.51
N ASP A 449 -10.11 -4.67 30.52
CA ASP A 449 -10.42 -4.25 31.89
C ASP A 449 -10.21 -2.75 32.11
N ARG A 450 -9.41 -2.12 31.24
CA ARG A 450 -9.18 -0.68 31.25
C ARG A 450 -10.44 0.05 30.78
N ARG A 451 -10.65 1.25 31.30
CA ARG A 451 -11.71 2.15 30.82
C ARG A 451 -11.10 3.50 30.48
N TYR A 452 -11.49 4.00 29.33
CA TYR A 452 -11.10 5.29 28.81
C TYR A 452 -12.36 6.09 28.55
N GLU A 453 -12.32 7.38 28.87
CA GLU A 453 -13.39 8.30 28.55
C GLU A 453 -12.94 9.20 27.40
N PHE A 454 -13.82 9.41 26.42
CA PHE A 454 -13.59 10.42 25.40
C PHE A 454 -13.76 11.83 25.97
N PHE A 455 -12.83 12.70 25.62
CA PHE A 455 -12.70 14.03 26.19
C PHE A 455 -12.36 15.03 25.08
N ILE A 456 -12.87 16.25 25.17
CA ILE A 456 -12.51 17.31 24.23
C ILE A 456 -11.68 18.35 24.96
N HIS A 457 -10.53 18.67 24.38
CA HIS A 457 -9.71 19.80 24.77
C HIS A 457 -9.87 20.91 23.73
N ALA A 458 -10.05 22.14 24.19
CA ALA A 458 -10.21 23.29 23.30
C ALA A 458 -9.45 24.52 23.78
N TYR A 459 -9.09 25.39 22.83
CA TYR A 459 -8.27 26.58 23.01
C TYR A 459 -8.81 27.72 22.14
N GLY A 460 -8.65 28.96 22.60
CA GLY A 460 -9.03 30.16 21.86
C GLY A 460 -10.37 30.77 22.29
N PRO A 461 -10.77 31.89 21.68
CA PRO A 461 -11.93 32.68 22.10
C PRO A 461 -13.27 31.93 22.02
N ALA A 462 -13.41 30.98 21.10
CA ALA A 462 -14.60 30.14 20.90
C ALA A 462 -14.42 28.71 21.47
N ALA A 463 -13.44 28.49 22.36
CA ALA A 463 -13.10 27.16 22.85
C ALA A 463 -14.29 26.36 23.42
N ALA A 464 -15.15 27.01 24.22
CA ALA A 464 -16.33 26.34 24.80
C ALA A 464 -17.31 25.88 23.72
N GLU A 465 -17.62 26.73 22.75
CA GLU A 465 -18.55 26.41 21.66
C GLU A 465 -18.01 25.27 20.78
N LEU A 466 -16.73 25.33 20.37
CA LEU A 466 -16.12 24.26 19.58
C LEU A 466 -16.11 22.93 20.35
N ALA A 467 -15.84 22.98 21.67
CA ALA A 467 -15.82 21.79 22.51
C ALA A 467 -17.21 21.15 22.60
N GLU A 468 -18.26 21.94 22.77
CA GLU A 468 -19.65 21.48 22.77
C GLU A 468 -20.07 20.90 21.41
N ARG A 469 -19.70 21.57 20.31
CA ARG A 469 -19.96 21.07 18.94
C ARG A 469 -19.28 19.72 18.69
N PHE A 470 -18.02 19.58 19.09
CA PHE A 470 -17.30 18.31 18.95
C PHE A 470 -17.93 17.22 19.83
N ALA A 471 -18.26 17.54 21.09
CA ALA A 471 -18.95 16.60 21.98
C ALA A 471 -20.29 16.13 21.41
N ALA A 472 -21.08 17.04 20.82
CA ALA A 472 -22.33 16.72 20.14
C ALA A 472 -22.13 15.79 18.93
N CYS A 473 -21.04 15.95 18.18
CA CYS A 473 -20.64 15.02 17.12
C CYS A 473 -20.36 13.62 17.68
N VAL A 474 -19.59 13.53 18.77
CA VAL A 474 -19.30 12.25 19.45
C VAL A 474 -20.58 11.58 19.95
N HIS A 475 -21.50 12.34 20.55
CA HIS A 475 -22.79 11.83 21.03
C HIS A 475 -23.71 11.37 19.91
N SER A 476 -23.72 12.08 18.77
CA SER A 476 -24.51 11.67 17.62
C SER A 476 -23.97 10.40 16.99
N TRP A 477 -22.63 10.29 16.87
CA TRP A 477 -21.99 9.06 16.45
C TRP A 477 -22.26 7.89 17.40
N ASP A 478 -22.18 8.10 18.71
CA ASP A 478 -22.48 7.09 19.73
C ASP A 478 -23.90 6.54 19.58
N ARG A 479 -24.88 7.47 19.51
CA ARG A 479 -26.30 7.14 19.47
C ARG A 479 -26.69 6.44 18.17
N ASP A 480 -26.21 6.92 17.03
CA ASP A 480 -26.79 6.56 15.73
C ASP A 480 -25.86 5.66 14.87
N VAL A 481 -24.53 5.70 15.08
CA VAL A 481 -23.55 5.14 14.14
C VAL A 481 -22.70 4.02 14.72
N ARG A 482 -22.32 4.11 16.01
CA ARG A 482 -21.31 3.22 16.61
C ARG A 482 -21.59 1.75 16.35
N GLU A 483 -22.83 1.32 16.56
CA GLU A 483 -23.23 -0.09 16.46
C GLU A 483 -23.56 -0.52 15.03
N SER A 484 -23.80 0.42 14.11
CA SER A 484 -24.16 0.12 12.71
C SER A 484 -22.95 -0.01 11.77
N GLY A 485 -21.80 0.56 12.15
CA GLY A 485 -20.60 0.56 11.30
C GLY A 485 -20.59 1.70 10.27
N TYR A 486 -19.91 1.47 9.15
CA TYR A 486 -19.82 2.44 8.05
C TYR A 486 -21.16 2.60 7.30
N PRO A 487 -21.47 3.79 6.77
CA PRO A 487 -22.73 4.06 6.11
C PRO A 487 -22.69 3.54 4.66
N PRO A 488 -23.85 3.42 4.00
CA PRO A 488 -23.88 3.44 2.54
C PRO A 488 -23.15 4.68 2.03
N MET A 489 -22.26 4.46 1.05
CA MET A 489 -21.52 5.53 0.39
C MET A 489 -21.59 5.35 -1.12
N SER A 490 -21.77 6.46 -1.84
CA SER A 490 -21.66 6.49 -3.30
C SER A 490 -20.61 7.51 -3.73
N VAL A 491 -19.95 7.24 -4.84
CA VAL A 491 -18.94 8.11 -5.44
C VAL A 491 -19.40 8.50 -6.84
N HIS A 492 -19.52 9.80 -7.05
CA HIS A 492 -19.99 10.42 -8.28
C HIS A 492 -18.84 11.17 -8.96
N PRO A 493 -18.88 11.39 -10.29
CA PRO A 493 -17.95 12.30 -10.96
C PRO A 493 -17.94 13.69 -10.32
N ALA A 494 -16.78 14.36 -10.25
CA ALA A 494 -16.64 15.71 -9.69
C ALA A 494 -17.64 16.74 -10.24
N GLY A 495 -18.02 16.63 -11.51
CA GLY A 495 -18.96 17.54 -12.16
C GLY A 495 -20.45 17.26 -11.90
N THR A 496 -20.79 16.30 -11.04
CA THR A 496 -22.19 15.94 -10.75
C THR A 496 -22.86 17.07 -9.97
N PRO A 497 -23.97 17.66 -10.44
CA PRO A 497 -24.69 18.72 -9.72
C PRO A 497 -25.30 18.26 -8.39
N ASP A 498 -25.48 19.19 -7.44
CA ASP A 498 -26.04 18.90 -6.10
C ASP A 498 -27.44 18.28 -6.15
N ASP A 499 -28.28 18.70 -7.11
CA ASP A 499 -29.64 18.18 -7.29
C ASP A 499 -29.70 16.76 -7.87
N GLN A 500 -28.55 16.22 -8.32
CA GLN A 500 -28.40 14.85 -8.81
C GLN A 500 -27.73 13.93 -7.79
N LEU A 501 -27.20 14.48 -6.69
CA LEU A 501 -26.64 13.67 -5.61
C LEU A 501 -27.76 13.09 -4.72
N PRO A 502 -27.60 11.86 -4.21
CA PRO A 502 -28.49 11.35 -3.19
C PRO A 502 -28.38 12.19 -1.91
N ALA A 503 -29.42 12.14 -1.08
CA ALA A 503 -29.37 12.72 0.26
C ALA A 503 -28.24 12.09 1.10
N GLY A 504 -27.32 12.93 1.59
CA GLY A 504 -26.23 12.55 2.48
C GLY A 504 -25.25 13.70 2.75
N ASP A 505 -24.26 13.46 3.62
CA ASP A 505 -23.14 14.38 3.82
C ASP A 505 -22.15 14.20 2.65
N VAL A 506 -21.76 15.31 2.01
CA VAL A 506 -20.92 15.29 0.80
C VAL A 506 -19.48 15.65 1.15
N LEU A 507 -18.53 14.81 0.74
CA LEU A 507 -17.10 15.11 0.73
C LEU A 507 -16.64 15.27 -0.73
N ASP A 508 -16.37 16.51 -1.11
CA ASP A 508 -15.86 16.83 -2.43
C ASP A 508 -14.35 16.58 -2.51
N LYS A 509 -13.94 15.91 -3.58
CA LYS A 509 -12.55 15.68 -3.96
C LYS A 509 -12.31 16.21 -5.37
N PRO A 510 -11.06 16.43 -5.80
CA PRO A 510 -10.78 17.00 -7.12
C PRO A 510 -11.41 16.25 -8.31
N SER A 511 -11.52 14.91 -8.23
CA SER A 511 -12.01 14.06 -9.32
C SER A 511 -13.35 13.38 -9.02
N ALA A 512 -13.85 13.49 -7.78
CA ALA A 512 -15.01 12.75 -7.31
C ALA A 512 -15.79 13.50 -6.22
N ARG A 513 -17.09 13.21 -6.11
CA ARG A 513 -17.94 13.63 -4.99
C ARG A 513 -18.40 12.39 -4.23
N LEU A 514 -18.04 12.28 -2.95
CA LEU A 514 -18.42 11.17 -2.10
C LEU A 514 -19.65 11.56 -1.28
N VAL A 515 -20.69 10.73 -1.29
CA VAL A 515 -21.92 10.98 -0.53
C VAL A 515 -22.10 9.90 0.52
N PHE A 516 -22.11 10.30 1.79
CA PHE A 516 -22.23 9.44 2.97
C PHE A 516 -23.66 9.51 3.53
N GLN A 517 -24.31 8.36 3.67
CA GLN A 517 -25.67 8.27 4.19
C GLN A 517 -25.67 7.80 5.66
N TRP A 518 -25.14 8.65 6.54
CA TRP A 518 -25.03 8.34 7.96
C TRP A 518 -26.41 8.18 8.62
N PRO A 519 -26.64 7.12 9.42
CA PRO A 519 -27.88 6.95 10.19
C PRO A 519 -28.14 8.15 11.11
N GLY A 520 -29.42 8.49 11.30
CA GLY A 520 -29.84 9.58 12.21
C GLY A 520 -29.55 10.99 11.69
N ARG A 521 -28.88 11.14 10.54
CA ARG A 521 -28.62 12.45 9.92
C ARG A 521 -29.64 12.77 8.85
N THR A 522 -30.14 14.00 8.91
CA THR A 522 -30.85 14.63 7.79
C THR A 522 -29.83 15.55 7.12
N PRO A 523 -29.65 15.51 5.78
CA PRO A 523 -28.66 16.35 5.12
C PRO A 523 -28.94 17.82 5.44
N SER A 524 -27.91 18.58 5.81
CA SER A 524 -28.03 20.03 5.83
C SER A 524 -28.17 20.50 4.37
N THR A 525 -29.38 20.86 3.97
CA THR A 525 -29.57 21.71 2.79
C THR A 525 -28.76 22.98 3.04
N GLY A 526 -27.85 23.33 2.14
CA GLY A 526 -26.89 24.44 2.28
C GLY A 526 -27.48 25.86 2.40
N GLU A 527 -28.72 26.01 2.89
CA GLU A 527 -29.38 27.30 3.11
C GLU A 527 -29.08 27.92 4.50
N ASP A 528 -28.60 27.15 5.47
CA ASP A 528 -28.37 27.64 6.85
C ASP A 528 -26.99 28.29 7.11
N LEU A 529 -26.22 28.61 6.06
CA LEU A 529 -25.02 29.45 6.17
C LEU A 529 -25.28 30.94 5.86
N SER A 530 -26.55 31.35 5.75
CA SER A 530 -26.90 32.76 5.48
C SER A 530 -27.91 33.33 6.49
N VAL A 531 -27.46 33.58 7.73
CA VAL A 531 -28.20 34.47 8.64
C VAL A 531 -27.30 35.60 9.15
N ALA A 532 -27.35 36.67 8.34
CA ALA A 532 -27.45 38.09 8.71
C ALA A 532 -26.44 38.71 9.71
N SER A 533 -25.47 39.45 9.17
CA SER A 533 -25.00 40.69 9.82
C SER A 533 -26.08 41.78 9.70
N PRO A 534 -26.50 42.44 10.79
CA PRO A 534 -27.32 43.63 10.68
C PRO A 534 -26.42 44.81 10.32
N VAL A 535 -26.51 45.28 9.08
CA VAL A 535 -26.04 46.62 8.71
C VAL A 535 -26.97 47.62 9.37
N GLN A 536 -26.46 48.31 10.40
CA GLN A 536 -27.10 49.50 10.94
C GLN A 536 -26.87 50.68 9.97
N GLU A 537 -27.92 51.07 9.26
CA GLU A 537 -28.08 52.44 8.79
C GLU A 537 -28.50 53.34 9.96
N ALA A 538 -27.80 54.46 10.16
CA ALA A 538 -28.42 55.75 10.49
C ALA A 538 -27.38 56.89 10.45
N VAL A 539 -27.67 57.86 9.57
CA VAL A 539 -27.59 59.33 9.69
C VAL A 539 -26.69 59.93 10.77
#